data_AF-A0A852LUZ3-F1
#
_entry.id   AF-A0A852LUZ3-F1
#
_cell.length_a   1.000
_cell.length_b   1.000
_cell.length_c   1.000
_cell.angle_alpha   90.00
_cell.angle_beta   90.00
_cell.angle_gamma   90.00
#
_symmetry.space_group_name_H-M   'P 1'
#
loop_
_entity.id
_entity.type
_entity.pdbx_description
1 polymer ?
#
loop_
_entity_poly.entity_id
_entity_poly.type
_entity_poly.pdbx_seq_one_letter_code
_entity_poly.pdbx_strand_id
1 'polypeptide(L)'
;HSCDTHENWFYDETSQSCCYQCPSGYVKKKACPRNPNKDCMKCGPEQYVKQENQKPRCDACVSCAKEFGLVEKKPCSFNSSRECECRPGLFCLTPVQYTCSRCQQHTVCKPGFGVKVRGTSTNDVTCEECPSGTFSDQNSSTDVCKPHT
;
A
#
# COMPACT_ATOMS: atom_id res chain seq x y z
N HIS A 1 1.76 -42.13 2.97
CA HIS A 1 1.38 -41.27 4.10
C HIS A 1 0.37 -40.25 3.57
N SER A 2 -0.93 -40.46 3.79
CA SER A 2 -1.97 -39.58 3.24
C SER A 2 -2.54 -38.73 4.37
N CYS A 3 -2.28 -37.43 4.33
CA CYS A 3 -3.05 -36.47 5.11
C CYS A 3 -4.40 -36.24 4.41
N ASP A 4 -5.43 -35.94 5.19
CA ASP A 4 -6.72 -35.57 4.63
C ASP A 4 -6.62 -34.20 3.94
N THR A 5 -6.56 -34.19 2.61
CA THR A 5 -6.31 -32.97 1.82
C THR A 5 -7.51 -32.03 1.74
N HIS A 6 -8.67 -32.42 2.29
CA HIS A 6 -9.90 -31.65 2.17
C HIS A 6 -10.01 -30.47 3.18
N GLU A 7 -9.10 -30.36 4.16
CA GLU A 7 -9.18 -29.37 5.25
C GLU A 7 -7.86 -28.59 5.50
N ASN A 8 -7.17 -28.10 4.47
CA ASN A 8 -5.91 -27.34 4.61
C ASN A 8 -4.79 -28.09 5.35
N TRP A 9 -4.78 -29.42 5.30
CA TRP A 9 -3.68 -30.22 5.83
C TRP A 9 -2.64 -30.50 4.74
N PHE A 10 -1.38 -30.50 5.14
CA PHE A 10 -0.27 -30.90 4.32
C PHE A 10 0.66 -31.82 5.11
N TYR A 11 1.33 -32.74 4.42
CA TYR A 11 2.37 -33.54 5.05
C TYR A 11 3.67 -32.72 5.07
N ASP A 12 4.23 -32.53 6.27
CA ASP A 12 5.53 -31.89 6.43
C ASP A 12 6.60 -32.96 6.63
N GLU A 13 7.49 -33.08 5.66
CA GLU A 13 8.61 -34.03 5.68
C GLU A 13 9.55 -33.79 6.87
N THR A 14 9.70 -32.53 7.31
CA THR A 14 10.58 -32.17 8.43
C THR A 14 10.08 -32.75 9.75
N SER A 15 8.76 -32.68 9.98
CA SER A 15 8.12 -33.23 11.17
C SER A 15 7.59 -34.65 10.99
N GLN A 16 7.76 -35.25 9.80
CA GLN A 16 7.22 -36.55 9.40
C GLN A 16 5.74 -36.74 9.81
N SER A 17 4.95 -35.68 9.68
CA SER A 17 3.57 -35.67 10.18
C SER A 17 2.66 -34.73 9.38
N CYS A 18 1.35 -34.95 9.49
CA CYS A 18 0.35 -34.04 8.95
C CYS A 18 0.27 -32.76 9.79
N CYS A 19 0.42 -31.62 9.12
CA CYS A 19 0.31 -30.30 9.71
C CYS A 19 -0.84 -29.53 9.09
N TYR A 20 -1.54 -28.77 9.91
CA TYR A 20 -2.59 -27.87 9.47
C TYR A 20 -1.98 -26.54 9.03
N GLN A 21 -2.39 -26.04 7.88
CA GLN A 21 -2.01 -24.72 7.39
C GLN A 21 -2.97 -23.67 7.94
N CYS A 22 -2.47 -22.80 8.83
CA CYS A 22 -3.27 -21.70 9.35
C CYS A 22 -3.78 -20.80 8.21
N PRO A 23 -5.05 -20.36 8.24
CA PRO A 23 -5.60 -19.51 7.20
C PRO A 23 -4.97 -18.11 7.20
N SER A 24 -5.21 -17.36 6.12
CA SER A 24 -4.81 -15.95 6.02
C SER A 24 -5.24 -15.13 7.25
N GLY A 25 -4.34 -14.32 7.78
CA GLY A 25 -4.59 -13.55 9.01
C GLY A 25 -4.42 -14.32 10.32
N TYR A 26 -3.90 -15.55 10.26
CA TYR A 26 -3.52 -16.33 11.42
C TYR A 26 -2.05 -16.70 11.40
N VAL A 27 -1.38 -16.55 12.54
CA VAL A 27 -0.01 -17.03 12.74
C VAL A 27 -0.01 -18.40 13.40
N LYS A 28 0.97 -19.23 13.03
CA LYS A 28 1.19 -20.52 13.68
C LYS A 28 1.95 -20.34 15.00
N LYS A 29 1.44 -20.91 16.09
CA LYS A 29 2.11 -20.92 17.40
C LYS A 29 3.23 -21.96 17.49
N LYS A 30 3.22 -22.95 16.59
CA LYS A 30 4.22 -24.02 16.50
C LYS A 30 4.54 -24.34 15.05
N ALA A 31 5.70 -24.96 14.80
CA ALA A 31 6.18 -25.24 13.45
C ALA A 31 5.19 -26.07 12.61
N CYS A 32 4.59 -27.09 13.24
CA CYS A 32 3.57 -27.98 12.66
C CYS A 32 2.26 -27.90 13.48
N PRO A 33 1.29 -27.04 13.11
CA PRO A 33 -0.03 -26.98 13.74
C PRO A 33 -0.78 -28.31 13.60
N ARG A 34 -1.52 -28.74 14.64
CA ARG A 34 -2.34 -29.98 14.62
C ARG A 34 -3.75 -29.76 15.16
N ASN A 35 -4.00 -28.63 15.80
CA ASN A 35 -5.30 -28.21 16.28
C ASN A 35 -5.54 -26.78 15.79
N PRO A 36 -6.40 -26.56 14.80
CA PRO A 36 -6.66 -25.24 14.22
C PRO A 36 -7.02 -24.18 15.28
N ASN A 37 -7.78 -24.56 16.31
CA ASN A 37 -8.27 -23.64 17.34
C ASN A 37 -7.20 -23.25 18.38
N LYS A 38 -6.23 -24.14 18.63
CA LYS A 38 -5.18 -23.90 19.65
C LYS A 38 -3.88 -23.39 19.04
N ASP A 39 -3.52 -23.90 17.87
CA ASP A 39 -2.21 -23.70 17.25
C ASP A 39 -2.18 -22.56 16.23
N CYS A 40 -3.34 -22.07 15.78
CA CYS A 40 -3.46 -20.87 14.96
C CYS A 40 -4.00 -19.71 15.80
N MET A 41 -3.36 -18.55 15.70
CA MET A 41 -3.78 -17.34 16.41
C MET A 41 -4.13 -16.26 15.40
N LYS A 42 -5.34 -15.70 15.50
CA LYS A 42 -5.75 -14.57 14.67
C LYS A 42 -4.94 -13.33 15.04
N CYS A 43 -4.54 -12.54 14.03
CA CYS A 43 -3.95 -11.23 14.28
C CYS A 43 -4.93 -10.28 14.96
N GLY A 44 -4.40 -9.41 15.84
CA GLY A 44 -5.19 -8.40 16.53
C GLY A 44 -5.58 -7.22 15.61
N PRO A 45 -6.30 -6.22 16.16
CA PRO A 45 -6.48 -4.94 15.48
C PRO A 45 -5.12 -4.31 15.12
N GLU A 46 -5.05 -3.60 14.00
CA GLU A 46 -3.83 -2.97 13.49
C GLU A 46 -2.66 -3.92 13.22
N GLN A 47 -2.94 -5.22 13.01
CA GLN A 47 -1.95 -6.24 12.73
C GLN A 47 -2.39 -7.15 11.58
N TYR A 48 -1.42 -7.64 10.83
CA TYR A 48 -1.66 -8.51 9.69
C TYR A 48 -0.60 -9.61 9.55
N VAL A 49 -0.95 -10.67 8.83
CA VAL A 49 0.02 -11.65 8.32
C VAL A 49 -0.43 -12.20 6.97
N LYS A 50 0.48 -12.22 6.00
CA LYS A 50 0.23 -12.83 4.70
C LYS A 50 0.41 -14.34 4.78
N GLN A 51 -0.44 -15.11 4.11
CA GLN A 51 -0.34 -16.56 4.06
C GLN A 51 0.99 -17.04 3.43
N GLU A 52 1.48 -16.32 2.43
CA GLU A 52 2.76 -16.60 1.75
C GLU A 52 3.96 -16.39 2.69
N ASN A 53 3.82 -15.51 3.69
CA ASN A 53 4.87 -15.17 4.65
C ASN A 53 4.42 -15.53 6.07
N GLN A 54 4.01 -16.79 6.29
CA GLN A 54 3.63 -17.25 7.63
C GLN A 54 4.79 -17.08 8.62
N LYS A 55 4.64 -16.07 9.48
CA LYS A 55 5.55 -15.76 10.58
C LYS A 55 4.97 -16.27 11.90
N PRO A 56 5.80 -16.44 12.95
CA PRO A 56 5.32 -16.75 14.29
C PRO A 56 4.58 -15.56 14.96
N ARG A 57 4.66 -14.36 14.37
CA ARG A 57 4.05 -13.13 14.89
C ARG A 57 3.44 -12.32 13.76
N CYS A 58 2.38 -11.58 14.08
CA CYS A 58 1.76 -10.65 13.14
C CYS A 58 2.62 -9.40 12.98
N ASP A 59 2.65 -8.84 11.78
CA ASP A 59 3.29 -7.57 11.48
C ASP A 59 2.31 -6.43 11.83
N ALA A 60 2.83 -5.28 12.27
CA ALA A 60 2.00 -4.10 12.51
C ALA A 60 1.63 -3.42 11.20
N CYS A 61 0.37 -2.98 11.08
CA CYS A 61 -0.06 -2.14 9.97
C CYS A 61 0.62 -0.76 10.04
N VAL A 62 0.98 -0.20 8.87
CA VAL A 62 1.47 1.18 8.82
C VAL A 62 0.39 2.17 9.23
N SER A 63 0.78 3.31 9.80
CA SER A 63 -0.12 4.40 10.16
C SER A 63 -0.02 5.54 9.16
N CYS A 64 -1.17 6.04 8.68
CA CYS A 64 -1.20 7.20 7.78
C CYS A 64 -1.26 8.49 8.59
N ALA A 65 -0.09 8.99 8.96
CA ALA A 65 0.07 10.22 9.73
C ALA A 65 -0.28 11.46 8.89
N LYS A 66 -1.33 12.18 9.29
CA LYS A 66 -1.85 13.36 8.58
C LYS A 66 -0.86 14.51 8.58
N GLU A 67 -0.03 14.61 9.61
CA GLU A 67 1.06 15.58 9.74
C GLU A 67 2.12 15.43 8.65
N PHE A 68 2.28 14.23 8.08
CA PHE A 68 3.16 13.97 6.93
C PHE A 68 2.43 14.06 5.59
N GLY A 69 1.19 14.55 5.58
CA GLY A 69 0.38 14.68 4.37
C GLY A 69 -0.12 13.34 3.81
N LEU A 70 -0.13 12.28 4.64
CA LEU A 70 -0.64 10.97 4.25
C LEU A 70 -2.14 10.84 4.49
N VAL A 71 -2.78 10.05 3.64
CA VAL A 71 -4.17 9.61 3.77
C VAL A 71 -4.27 8.10 3.56
N GLU A 72 -5.28 7.48 4.17
CA GLU A 72 -5.54 6.06 3.98
C GLU A 72 -6.10 5.81 2.57
N LYS A 73 -5.39 4.98 1.80
CA LYS A 73 -5.83 4.48 0.49
C LYS A 73 -6.59 3.18 0.62
N LYS A 74 -6.08 2.28 1.47
CA LYS A 74 -6.72 1.01 1.81
C LYS A 74 -6.60 0.74 3.31
N PRO A 75 -7.66 0.25 3.96
CA PRO A 75 -7.64 -0.05 5.38
C PRO A 75 -6.71 -1.22 5.72
N CYS A 76 -6.27 -1.26 6.98
CA CYS A 76 -5.63 -2.43 7.55
C CYS A 76 -6.62 -3.61 7.58
N SER A 77 -6.13 -4.81 7.26
CA SER A 77 -6.90 -6.05 7.39
C SER A 77 -6.03 -7.12 8.05
N PHE A 78 -6.62 -8.23 8.48
CA PHE A 78 -5.84 -9.30 9.10
C PHE A 78 -4.82 -9.94 8.14
N ASN A 79 -4.98 -9.80 6.82
CA ASN A 79 -4.08 -10.41 5.82
C ASN A 79 -3.27 -9.40 4.99
N SER A 80 -3.50 -8.09 5.15
CA SER A 80 -2.77 -7.04 4.47
C SER A 80 -2.54 -5.83 5.37
N SER A 81 -1.36 -5.20 5.25
CA SER A 81 -1.16 -3.88 5.86
C SER A 81 -2.16 -2.87 5.31
N ARG A 82 -2.44 -1.83 6.10
CA ARG A 82 -2.94 -0.55 5.59
C ARG A 82 -2.05 -0.06 4.45
N GLU A 83 -2.63 0.58 3.45
CA GLU A 83 -1.88 1.33 2.43
C GLU A 83 -2.14 2.83 2.60
N CYS A 84 -1.07 3.61 2.69
CA CYS A 84 -1.10 5.07 2.74
C CYS A 84 -0.62 5.66 1.43
N GLU A 85 -1.17 6.82 1.07
CA GLU A 85 -0.66 7.62 -0.04
C GLU A 85 -0.65 9.11 0.32
N CYS A 86 0.08 9.91 -0.45
CA CYS A 86 0.07 11.35 -0.29
C CYS A 86 -1.29 11.92 -0.66
N ARG A 87 -1.80 12.85 0.15
CA ARG A 87 -3.08 13.54 -0.08
C ARG A 87 -3.04 14.36 -1.39
N PRO A 88 -4.20 14.75 -1.96
CA PRO A 88 -4.27 15.56 -3.17
C PRO A 88 -3.39 16.82 -3.12
N GLY A 89 -2.73 17.13 -4.24
CA GLY A 89 -1.76 18.23 -4.37
C GLY A 89 -0.33 17.87 -3.91
N LEU A 90 -0.10 16.64 -3.45
CA LEU A 90 1.22 16.13 -3.10
C LEU A 90 1.51 14.82 -3.87
N PHE A 91 2.80 14.54 -4.06
CA PHE A 91 3.30 13.27 -4.56
C PHE A 91 4.33 12.65 -3.61
N CYS A 92 4.49 11.33 -3.70
CA CYS A 92 5.45 10.61 -2.89
C CYS A 92 6.85 10.69 -3.48
N LEU A 93 7.75 11.41 -2.81
CA LEU A 93 9.14 11.51 -3.25
C LEU A 93 9.98 10.31 -2.77
N THR A 94 9.66 9.75 -1.61
CA THR A 94 10.44 8.63 -1.04
C THR A 94 9.49 7.50 -0.65
N PRO A 95 9.18 6.59 -1.60
CA PRO A 95 8.25 5.50 -1.37
C PRO A 95 8.85 4.47 -0.40
N VAL A 96 8.00 3.96 0.48
CA VAL A 96 8.32 2.88 1.41
C VAL A 96 7.21 1.82 1.28
N GLN A 97 7.45 0.60 1.73
CA GLN A 97 6.43 -0.44 1.67
C GLN A 97 5.13 0.04 2.34
N TYR A 98 4.04 0.04 1.58
CA TYR A 98 2.69 0.45 2.00
C TYR A 98 2.50 1.92 2.38
N THR A 99 3.50 2.78 2.25
CA THR A 99 3.40 4.19 2.66
C THR A 99 4.39 5.09 1.92
N CYS A 100 4.40 6.38 2.23
CA CYS A 100 5.44 7.29 1.78
C CYS A 100 6.15 7.88 2.99
N SER A 101 7.48 7.89 2.97
CA SER A 101 8.26 8.56 4.02
C SER A 101 8.31 10.08 3.85
N ARG A 102 8.18 10.58 2.61
CA ARG A 102 8.18 12.01 2.31
C ARG A 102 7.22 12.37 1.19
N CYS A 103 6.10 12.99 1.57
CA CYS A 103 5.20 13.64 0.62
C CYS A 103 5.70 15.06 0.31
N GLN A 104 5.66 15.44 -0.96
CA GLN A 104 6.09 16.75 -1.44
C GLN A 104 4.96 17.39 -2.25
N GLN A 105 4.83 18.71 -2.19
CA GLN A 105 3.86 19.44 -3.02
C GLN A 105 4.15 19.25 -4.50
N HIS A 106 3.09 19.18 -5.29
CA HIS A 106 3.20 19.17 -6.74
C HIS A 106 3.87 20.46 -7.25
N THR A 107 4.65 20.31 -8.32
CA THR A 107 5.24 21.42 -9.06
C THR A 107 4.14 22.36 -9.58
N VAL A 108 4.39 23.66 -9.41
CA VAL A 108 3.51 24.72 -9.89
C VAL A 108 4.03 25.20 -11.24
N CYS A 109 3.19 25.11 -12.28
CA CYS A 109 3.47 25.69 -13.58
C CYS A 109 3.28 27.20 -13.52
N LYS A 110 4.30 27.93 -13.96
CA LYS A 110 4.33 29.39 -13.95
C LYS A 110 3.52 29.95 -15.14
N PRO A 111 3.15 31.24 -15.14
CA PRO A 111 2.61 31.88 -16.32
C PRO A 111 3.48 31.63 -17.57
N GLY A 112 2.82 31.40 -18.70
CA GLY A 112 3.45 30.91 -19.94
C GLY A 112 3.59 29.38 -20.03
N PHE A 113 3.37 28.65 -18.93
CA PHE A 113 3.40 27.19 -18.87
C PHE A 113 2.08 26.63 -18.35
N GLY A 114 1.67 25.49 -18.90
CA GLY A 114 0.51 24.73 -18.45
C GLY A 114 0.88 23.31 -18.06
N VAL A 115 -0.02 22.63 -17.35
CA VAL A 115 0.13 21.22 -17.00
C VAL A 115 0.04 20.36 -18.25
N LYS A 116 1.14 19.69 -18.58
CA LYS A 116 1.22 18.64 -19.61
C LYS A 116 0.79 17.29 -19.04
N VAL A 117 1.38 16.93 -17.90
CA VAL A 117 1.11 15.68 -17.20
C VAL A 117 0.62 16.02 -15.80
N ARG A 118 -0.58 15.54 -15.47
CA ARG A 118 -1.18 15.72 -14.15
C ARG A 118 -0.38 14.94 -13.11
N GLY A 119 -0.11 15.59 -11.98
CA GLY A 119 0.47 14.94 -10.81
C GLY A 119 -0.48 13.91 -10.22
N THR A 120 0.10 12.87 -9.63
CA THR A 120 -0.61 11.82 -8.88
C THR A 120 -0.05 11.74 -7.47
N SER A 121 -0.56 10.82 -6.64
CA SER A 121 0.01 10.57 -5.30
C SER A 121 1.44 10.00 -5.36
N THR A 122 1.93 9.59 -6.54
CA THR A 122 3.29 9.03 -6.75
C THR A 122 4.16 9.86 -7.69
N ASN A 123 3.55 10.61 -8.62
CA ASN A 123 4.26 11.35 -9.65
C ASN A 123 4.00 12.84 -9.53
N ASP A 124 5.01 13.64 -9.81
CA ASP A 124 4.87 15.10 -9.84
C ASP A 124 4.17 15.58 -11.13
N VAL A 125 3.75 16.84 -11.13
CA VAL A 125 3.24 17.57 -12.29
C VAL A 125 4.39 17.87 -13.24
N THR A 126 4.14 17.63 -14.54
CA THR A 126 5.05 18.10 -15.61
C THR A 126 4.42 19.28 -16.31
N CYS A 127 5.16 20.39 -16.37
CA CYS A 127 4.77 21.60 -17.08
C CYS A 127 5.30 21.59 -18.52
N GLU A 128 4.56 22.21 -19.43
CA GLU A 128 5.04 22.54 -20.77
C GLU A 128 4.74 24.00 -21.12
N GLU A 129 5.55 24.57 -22.00
CA GLU A 129 5.30 25.90 -22.54
C GLU A 129 4.03 25.89 -23.37
N CYS A 130 3.22 26.94 -23.25
CA CYS A 130 1.98 27.01 -23.99
C CYS A 130 2.25 27.15 -25.50
N PRO A 131 1.71 26.24 -26.33
CA PRO A 131 1.86 26.34 -27.78
C PRO A 131 1.17 27.59 -28.33
N SER A 132 1.61 28.04 -29.49
CA SER A 132 1.05 29.18 -30.20
C SER A 132 -0.48 29.10 -30.29
N GLY A 133 -1.15 30.18 -29.90
CA GLY A 133 -2.62 30.25 -29.82
C GLY A 133 -3.21 29.83 -28.46
N THR A 134 -2.37 29.47 -27.49
CA THR A 134 -2.77 29.18 -26.11
C THR A 134 -1.93 29.95 -25.09
N PHE A 135 -2.49 30.20 -23.91
CA PHE A 135 -1.83 30.90 -22.80
C PHE A 135 -2.12 30.27 -21.44
N SER A 136 -1.31 30.66 -20.46
CA SER A 136 -1.51 30.42 -19.03
C SER A 136 -1.05 31.67 -18.28
N ASP A 137 -1.93 32.27 -17.49
CA ASP A 137 -1.71 33.56 -16.81
C ASP A 137 -1.50 33.42 -15.30
N GLN A 138 -1.57 32.20 -14.78
CA GLN A 138 -1.58 31.91 -13.34
C GLN A 138 -0.52 30.88 -12.97
N ASN A 139 -0.09 30.93 -11.71
CA ASN A 139 0.71 29.87 -11.10
C ASN A 139 -0.23 28.74 -10.69
N SER A 140 -0.14 27.58 -11.34
CA SER A 140 -1.06 26.47 -11.09
C SER A 140 -0.39 25.11 -11.26
N SER A 141 -0.72 24.17 -10.39
CA SER A 141 -0.32 22.76 -10.51
C SER A 141 -1.40 21.90 -11.20
N THR A 142 -2.49 22.51 -11.66
CA THR A 142 -3.64 21.80 -12.25
C THR A 142 -4.10 22.36 -13.58
N ASP A 143 -3.88 23.65 -13.84
CA ASP A 143 -4.34 24.30 -15.06
C ASP A 143 -3.49 23.94 -16.28
N VAL A 144 -4.18 23.59 -17.36
CA VAL A 144 -3.60 23.40 -18.69
C VAL A 144 -3.61 24.74 -19.44
N CYS A 145 -2.84 24.84 -20.52
CA CYS A 145 -2.89 26.01 -21.41
C CYS A 145 -4.30 26.17 -22.01
N LYS A 146 -4.81 27.41 -22.00
CA LYS A 146 -6.14 27.78 -22.47
C LYS A 146 -6.04 28.51 -23.82
N PRO A 147 -7.00 28.34 -24.75
CA PRO A 147 -6.98 29.09 -26.02
C PRO A 147 -7.06 30.61 -25.78
N HIS A 148 -6.37 31.39 -26.63
CA HIS A 148 -6.55 32.85 -26.65
C HIS A 148 -7.99 33.20 -27.08
N THR A 149 -8.58 34.19 -26.44
CA THR A 149 -9.82 34.86 -26.88
C THR A 149 -9.50 36.15 -27.60
#